data_AF-A0A7X9J4N4-F1
#
_entry.id   AF-A0A7X9J4N4-F1
#
_cell.length_a   1.000
_cell.length_b   1.000
_cell.length_c   1.000
_cell.angle_alpha   90.00
_cell.angle_beta   90.00
_cell.angle_gamma   90.00
#
_symmetry.space_group_name_H-M   'P 1'
#
loop_
_entity.id
_entity.type
_entity.pdbx_description
1 polymer ?
#
loop_
_entity_poly.entity_id
_entity_poly.type
_entity_poly.pdbx_seq_one_letter_code
_entity_poly.pdbx_strand_id
1 'polypeptide(L)'
;MKPYLIMAVVAIAFVVGSDAVAQGMSSANYRIPSSVIASGGATMTSTNYTLTATVGEPVVGPSTGVNVKLNAGFIATLMSVIGTKGDVNRDGVIDATDVNILLKITGGLKNSADLDVDFINGDVNPPTPDGLITLEDAVRLLRYVNGLYPGGL
;
A
#
# COMPACT_ATOMS: atom_id res chain seq x y z
N MET A 1 -10.73 9.34 -70.79
CA MET A 1 -9.95 9.91 -69.66
C MET A 1 -8.52 9.45 -69.81
N LYS A 2 -7.54 10.34 -69.72
CA LYS A 2 -6.14 9.95 -69.93
C LYS A 2 -5.67 9.06 -68.75
N PRO A 3 -4.89 8.00 -68.99
CA PRO A 3 -4.63 6.95 -67.99
C PRO A 3 -3.96 7.47 -66.71
N TYR A 4 -3.18 8.55 -66.80
CA TYR A 4 -2.55 9.19 -65.64
C TYR A 4 -3.55 9.87 -64.69
N LEU A 5 -4.72 10.26 -65.18
CA LEU A 5 -5.77 10.91 -64.38
C LEU A 5 -6.52 9.91 -63.50
N ILE A 6 -6.65 8.66 -63.96
CA ILE A 6 -7.19 7.55 -63.16
C ILE A 6 -6.22 7.18 -62.04
N MET A 7 -4.92 7.08 -62.36
CA MET A 7 -3.87 6.83 -61.36
C MET A 7 -3.82 7.90 -60.28
N ALA A 8 -3.94 9.17 -60.64
CA ALA A 8 -3.94 10.27 -59.66
C ALA A 8 -5.13 10.19 -58.70
N VAL A 9 -6.33 9.84 -59.18
CA VAL A 9 -7.53 9.71 -58.33
C VAL A 9 -7.43 8.50 -57.40
N VAL A 10 -6.90 7.38 -57.88
CA VAL A 10 -6.69 6.18 -57.05
C VAL A 10 -5.66 6.43 -55.96
N ALA A 11 -4.57 7.15 -56.27
CA ALA A 11 -3.55 7.49 -55.29
C ALA A 11 -4.10 8.42 -54.19
N ILE A 12 -4.90 9.43 -54.55
CA ILE A 12 -5.52 10.35 -53.58
C ILE A 12 -6.51 9.58 -52.69
N ALA A 13 -7.34 8.70 -53.25
CA ALA A 13 -8.29 7.89 -52.47
C ALA A 13 -7.60 6.98 -51.44
N PHE A 14 -6.37 6.52 -51.72
CA PHE A 14 -5.61 5.68 -50.79
C PHE A 14 -5.02 6.47 -49.62
N VAL A 15 -4.74 7.77 -49.79
CA VAL A 15 -4.13 8.62 -48.76
C VAL A 15 -5.16 9.17 -47.77
N VAL A 16 -6.42 9.37 -48.18
CA VAL A 16 -7.47 9.94 -47.31
C VAL A 16 -8.22 8.86 -46.49
N GLY A 17 -7.98 7.57 -46.74
CA GLY A 17 -8.78 6.47 -46.17
C GLY A 17 -8.24 5.79 -44.90
N SER A 18 -7.12 6.23 -44.32
CA SER A 18 -6.49 5.54 -43.19
C SER A 18 -6.75 6.21 -41.85
N ASP A 19 -7.99 6.15 -41.36
CA ASP A 19 -8.30 6.44 -39.96
C ASP A 19 -7.86 5.26 -39.10
N ALA A 20 -6.64 5.33 -38.56
CA ALA A 20 -6.14 4.36 -37.60
C ALA A 20 -6.85 4.57 -36.25
N VAL A 21 -7.99 3.91 -36.05
CA VAL A 21 -8.61 3.83 -34.74
C VAL A 21 -7.72 2.97 -33.82
N ALA A 22 -7.28 3.54 -32.71
CA ALA A 22 -6.52 2.81 -31.69
C ALA A 22 -7.41 1.74 -31.05
N GLN A 23 -7.39 0.52 -31.59
CA GLN A 23 -8.12 -0.60 -31.02
C GLN A 23 -7.51 -1.00 -29.68
N GLY A 24 -8.32 -1.05 -28.62
CA GLY A 24 -7.88 -1.49 -27.30
C GLY A 24 -7.29 -2.91 -27.32
N MET A 25 -6.29 -3.15 -26.47
CA MET A 25 -5.52 -4.40 -26.42
C MET A 25 -6.44 -5.63 -26.33
N SER A 26 -6.38 -6.49 -27.35
CA SER A 26 -7.18 -7.71 -27.40
C SER A 26 -6.46 -8.85 -28.14
N SER A 27 -6.79 -10.07 -27.75
CA SER A 27 -6.46 -11.32 -28.43
C SER A 27 -7.74 -12.18 -28.50
N ALA A 28 -7.71 -13.26 -29.28
CA ALA A 28 -8.88 -14.15 -29.43
C ALA A 28 -9.43 -14.71 -28.11
N ASN A 29 -8.60 -14.74 -27.05
CA ASN A 29 -8.94 -15.32 -25.74
C ASN A 29 -9.00 -14.29 -24.61
N TYR A 30 -8.68 -13.01 -24.87
CA TYR A 30 -8.62 -12.01 -23.80
C TYR A 30 -8.68 -10.57 -24.33
N ARG A 31 -9.38 -9.69 -23.63
CA ARG A 31 -9.47 -8.26 -23.93
C ARG A 31 -9.25 -7.47 -22.66
N ILE A 32 -8.37 -6.47 -22.70
CA ILE A 32 -8.18 -5.49 -21.62
C ILE A 32 -8.85 -4.18 -22.07
N PRO A 33 -10.17 -4.03 -21.84
CA PRO A 33 -10.86 -2.78 -22.21
C PRO A 33 -10.38 -1.59 -21.37
N SER A 34 -9.91 -1.83 -20.14
CA SER A 34 -9.20 -0.86 -19.31
C SER A 34 -8.24 -1.58 -18.35
N SER A 35 -7.09 -0.99 -18.09
CA SER A 35 -6.10 -1.48 -17.12
C SER A 35 -5.75 -0.33 -16.18
N VAL A 36 -5.89 -0.54 -14.88
CA VAL A 36 -5.42 0.40 -13.86
C VAL A 36 -4.28 -0.29 -13.12
N ILE A 37 -3.09 0.29 -13.20
CA ILE A 37 -1.92 -0.20 -12.47
C ILE A 37 -1.82 0.63 -11.21
N ALA A 38 -2.40 0.09 -10.14
CA ALA A 38 -2.62 0.84 -8.92
C ALA A 38 -1.34 1.08 -8.12
N SER A 39 -0.33 0.20 -8.21
CA SER A 39 0.96 0.45 -7.57
C SER A 39 2.03 -0.59 -7.96
N GLY A 40 3.23 -0.23 -8.44
CA GLY A 40 4.28 -1.15 -8.92
C GLY A 40 5.70 -1.21 -8.29
N GLY A 41 6.67 -1.81 -8.94
CA GLY A 41 6.65 -2.29 -10.29
C GLY A 41 7.87 -3.12 -10.57
N ALA A 42 7.83 -3.68 -11.76
CA ALA A 42 8.94 -4.28 -12.45
C ALA A 42 8.85 -3.82 -13.90
N THR A 43 9.99 -3.73 -14.58
CA THR A 43 10.02 -3.40 -16.01
C THR A 43 9.45 -4.57 -16.79
N MET A 44 8.27 -4.41 -17.36
CA MET A 44 7.74 -5.31 -18.38
C MET A 44 8.12 -4.79 -19.76
N THR A 45 8.81 -5.61 -20.56
CA THR A 45 9.21 -5.26 -21.92
C THR A 45 8.54 -6.16 -22.96
N SER A 46 8.05 -5.55 -24.04
CA SER A 46 7.82 -6.21 -25.33
C SER A 46 8.39 -5.33 -26.44
N THR A 47 8.57 -5.88 -27.64
CA THR A 47 9.29 -5.24 -28.76
C THR A 47 8.79 -3.84 -29.14
N ASN A 48 7.55 -3.47 -28.77
CA ASN A 48 6.96 -2.16 -29.09
C ASN A 48 6.47 -1.34 -27.88
N TYR A 49 6.70 -1.78 -26.62
CA TYR A 49 6.26 -1.01 -25.44
C TYR A 49 6.96 -1.42 -24.13
N THR A 50 7.10 -0.45 -23.21
CA THR A 50 7.65 -0.64 -21.85
C THR A 50 6.71 -0.03 -20.81
N LEU A 51 6.50 -0.71 -19.69
CA LEU A 51 5.61 -0.26 -18.60
C LEU A 51 6.30 -0.30 -17.22
N THR A 52 6.10 0.75 -16.42
CA THR A 52 6.69 0.95 -15.07
C THR A 52 5.62 1.49 -14.10
N ALA A 53 5.53 0.96 -12.87
CA ALA A 53 4.59 1.40 -11.81
C ALA A 53 5.26 1.41 -10.41
N THR A 54 4.66 2.01 -9.36
CA THR A 54 5.19 2.09 -7.95
C THR A 54 4.22 1.74 -6.80
N VAL A 55 4.62 0.88 -5.84
CA VAL A 55 3.82 0.06 -4.89
C VAL A 55 3.34 0.91 -3.70
N GLY A 56 2.06 0.81 -3.27
CA GLY A 56 1.60 1.48 -2.03
C GLY A 56 0.21 2.12 -1.91
N GLU A 57 -0.86 1.63 -2.55
CA GLU A 57 -2.24 1.95 -2.08
C GLU A 57 -2.87 0.74 -1.35
N PRO A 58 -3.48 0.93 -0.16
CA PRO A 58 -4.31 -0.06 0.52
C PRO A 58 -5.51 -0.50 -0.35
N VAL A 59 -5.81 -1.80 -0.43
CA VAL A 59 -7.10 -2.27 -0.97
C VAL A 59 -7.86 -3.04 0.12
N VAL A 60 -9.03 -2.52 0.46
CA VAL A 60 -9.88 -3.00 1.55
C VAL A 60 -11.09 -3.70 0.92
N GLY A 61 -10.99 -5.01 0.73
CA GLY A 61 -12.09 -5.83 0.23
C GLY A 61 -11.62 -6.98 -0.68
N PRO A 62 -12.27 -8.16 -0.61
CA PRO A 62 -11.82 -9.35 -1.33
C PRO A 62 -12.02 -9.21 -2.84
N SER A 63 -11.00 -9.57 -3.63
CA SER A 63 -11.19 -9.85 -5.07
C SER A 63 -11.49 -11.34 -5.22
N THR A 64 -12.72 -11.67 -5.61
CA THR A 64 -13.19 -13.06 -5.77
C THR A 64 -13.51 -13.38 -7.22
N GLY A 65 -12.84 -14.39 -7.78
CA GLY A 65 -13.30 -15.15 -8.94
C GLY A 65 -13.64 -16.58 -8.54
N VAL A 66 -14.41 -17.29 -9.36
CA VAL A 66 -14.92 -18.66 -9.08
C VAL A 66 -13.81 -19.65 -8.66
N ASN A 67 -12.57 -19.44 -9.10
CA ASN A 67 -11.43 -20.32 -8.81
C ASN A 67 -10.23 -19.61 -8.15
N VAL A 68 -10.29 -18.31 -7.84
CA VAL A 68 -9.15 -17.56 -7.28
C VAL A 68 -9.63 -16.50 -6.29
N LYS A 69 -8.99 -16.47 -5.11
CA LYS A 69 -9.07 -15.35 -4.17
C LYS A 69 -7.72 -14.65 -4.11
N LEU A 70 -7.71 -13.34 -4.33
CA LEU A 70 -6.54 -12.50 -4.14
C LEU A 70 -6.85 -11.47 -3.05
N ASN A 71 -6.07 -11.50 -1.97
CA ASN A 71 -6.04 -10.43 -0.99
C ASN A 71 -5.18 -9.30 -1.57
N ALA A 72 -5.72 -8.09 -1.68
CA ALA A 72 -4.99 -6.93 -2.15
C ALA A 72 -4.51 -6.09 -0.94
N GLY A 73 -3.40 -5.36 -1.10
CA GLY A 73 -2.89 -4.42 -0.08
C GLY A 73 -1.70 -4.89 0.78
N PHE A 74 -0.63 -5.43 0.19
CA PHE A 74 0.60 -5.82 0.92
C PHE A 74 1.17 -4.71 1.83
N ILE A 75 1.20 -3.45 1.37
CA ILE A 75 1.65 -2.31 2.20
C ILE A 75 0.66 -2.00 3.33
N ALA A 76 -0.65 -2.20 3.17
CA ALA A 76 -1.60 -2.01 4.27
C ALA A 76 -1.44 -3.08 5.36
N THR A 77 -1.17 -4.33 4.96
CA THR A 77 -0.79 -5.39 5.90
C THR A 77 0.55 -5.08 6.56
N LEU A 78 1.53 -4.56 5.82
CA LEU A 78 2.81 -4.13 6.39
C LEU A 78 2.64 -2.93 7.33
N MET A 79 1.81 -1.95 7.01
CA MET A 79 1.51 -0.79 7.86
C MET A 79 0.69 -1.17 9.10
N SER A 80 -0.09 -2.25 9.06
CA SER A 80 -0.66 -2.86 10.27
C SER A 80 0.41 -3.51 11.16
N VAL A 81 1.58 -3.84 10.60
CA VAL A 81 2.77 -4.30 11.34
C VAL A 81 3.65 -3.11 11.77
N ILE A 82 3.55 -1.96 11.08
CA ILE A 82 4.08 -0.66 11.54
C ILE A 82 3.06 -0.12 12.56
N GLY A 83 3.04 -0.74 13.73
CA GLY A 83 1.93 -0.66 14.67
C GLY A 83 1.58 0.75 15.13
N THR A 84 0.44 0.83 15.82
CA THR A 84 -0.07 2.08 16.34
C THR A 84 0.85 2.55 17.46
N LYS A 85 1.31 3.81 17.45
CA LYS A 85 2.09 4.34 18.57
C LYS A 85 1.29 4.17 19.87
N GLY A 86 1.87 3.51 20.87
CA GLY A 86 1.20 3.09 22.11
C GLY A 86 0.67 1.65 22.13
N ASP A 87 0.55 0.97 20.99
CA ASP A 87 0.16 -0.45 20.87
C ASP A 87 1.44 -1.30 20.93
N VAL A 88 1.77 -1.74 22.13
CA VAL A 88 3.04 -2.41 22.47
C VAL A 88 2.94 -3.91 22.20
N ASN A 89 1.74 -4.50 22.25
CA ASN A 89 1.54 -5.92 21.98
C ASN A 89 1.15 -6.24 20.52
N ARG A 90 0.97 -5.21 19.67
CA ARG A 90 0.56 -5.29 18.26
C ARG A 90 -0.81 -5.94 18.07
N ASP A 91 -1.75 -5.73 18.98
CA ASP A 91 -3.11 -6.23 18.83
C ASP A 91 -4.05 -5.28 18.08
N GLY A 92 -3.57 -4.08 17.74
CA GLY A 92 -4.30 -3.05 17.00
C GLY A 92 -5.14 -2.14 17.89
N VAL A 93 -5.09 -2.29 19.21
CA VAL A 93 -5.79 -1.47 20.20
C VAL A 93 -4.76 -0.87 21.16
N ILE A 94 -5.01 0.35 21.63
CA ILE A 94 -4.21 0.97 22.70
C ILE A 94 -5.01 0.87 23.99
N ASP A 95 -4.61 0.01 24.92
CA ASP A 95 -5.33 -0.22 26.17
C ASP A 95 -4.44 -0.44 27.41
N ALA A 96 -5.04 -0.88 28.51
CA ALA A 96 -4.34 -1.10 29.77
C ALA A 96 -3.31 -2.25 29.72
N THR A 97 -3.42 -3.15 28.74
CA THR A 97 -2.49 -4.23 28.46
C THR A 97 -1.15 -3.67 28.01
N ASP A 98 -1.15 -2.68 27.12
CA ASP A 98 0.06 -2.00 26.66
C ASP A 98 0.79 -1.30 27.81
N VAL A 99 0.02 -0.59 28.66
CA VAL A 99 0.55 0.05 29.88
C VAL A 99 1.20 -0.99 30.80
N ASN A 100 0.56 -2.15 30.99
CA ASN A 100 1.08 -3.21 31.82
C ASN A 100 2.42 -3.77 31.28
N ILE A 101 2.55 -3.88 29.96
CA ILE A 101 3.79 -4.32 29.31
C ILE A 101 4.92 -3.31 29.55
N LEU A 102 4.67 -2.01 29.36
CA LEU A 102 5.67 -0.96 29.66
C LEU A 102 6.09 -0.96 31.13
N LEU A 103 5.15 -1.14 32.05
CA LEU A 103 5.45 -1.27 33.49
C LEU A 103 6.28 -2.53 33.80
N LYS A 104 6.04 -3.64 33.12
CA LYS A 104 6.86 -4.85 33.26
C LYS A 104 8.27 -4.66 32.72
N ILE A 105 8.43 -3.97 31.59
CA ILE A 105 9.74 -3.68 31.00
C ILE A 105 10.55 -2.78 31.95
N THR A 106 9.96 -1.68 32.38
CA THR A 106 10.60 -0.72 33.30
C THR A 106 10.86 -1.32 34.69
N GLY A 107 10.01 -2.23 35.16
CA GLY A 107 10.21 -3.01 36.37
C GLY A 107 11.19 -4.18 36.25
N GLY A 108 11.77 -4.41 35.06
CA GLY A 108 12.73 -5.50 34.81
C GLY A 108 12.11 -6.91 34.79
N LEU A 109 10.78 -7.01 34.71
CA LEU A 109 10.03 -8.27 34.64
C LEU A 109 9.88 -8.77 33.20
N LYS A 110 10.18 -7.91 32.21
CA LYS A 110 10.09 -8.20 30.78
C LYS A 110 11.21 -7.47 30.04
N ASN A 111 11.65 -7.99 28.88
CA ASN A 111 12.65 -7.31 28.07
C ASN A 111 11.96 -6.58 26.90
N SER A 112 12.44 -5.38 26.56
CA SER A 112 11.97 -4.66 25.37
C SER A 112 12.31 -5.34 24.05
N ALA A 113 13.25 -6.28 24.04
CA ALA A 113 13.62 -7.11 22.91
C ALA A 113 12.78 -8.40 22.78
N ASP A 114 11.81 -8.63 23.68
CA ASP A 114 10.92 -9.78 23.58
C ASP A 114 10.06 -9.69 22.30
N LEU A 115 9.76 -10.84 21.67
CA LEU A 115 9.08 -10.90 20.36
C LEU A 115 7.64 -10.37 20.38
N ASP A 116 7.01 -10.37 21.55
CA ASP A 116 5.65 -9.86 21.81
C ASP A 116 5.66 -8.38 22.24
N VAL A 117 6.79 -7.69 22.13
CA VAL A 117 6.94 -6.26 22.43
C VAL A 117 7.32 -5.50 21.17
N ASP A 118 6.52 -4.50 20.83
CA ASP A 118 6.90 -3.46 19.89
C ASP A 118 7.57 -2.31 20.62
N PHE A 119 8.89 -2.36 20.66
CA PHE A 119 9.71 -1.31 21.26
C PHE A 119 9.43 0.07 20.64
N ILE A 120 9.24 0.14 19.33
CA ILE A 120 9.08 1.41 18.61
C ILE A 120 7.73 2.05 18.97
N ASN A 121 6.69 1.24 19.15
CA ASN A 121 5.38 1.75 19.56
C ASN A 121 5.35 2.10 21.04
N GLY A 122 6.16 1.44 21.87
CA GLY A 122 6.22 1.65 23.31
C GLY A 122 7.00 2.89 23.76
N ASP A 123 7.93 3.37 22.95
CA ASP A 123 8.66 4.64 23.14
C ASP A 123 7.77 5.82 22.72
N VAL A 124 6.93 6.24 23.66
CA VAL A 124 5.91 7.28 23.45
C VAL A 124 6.30 8.62 24.07
N ASN A 125 7.34 8.65 24.90
CA ASN A 125 7.82 9.79 25.63
C ASN A 125 9.35 9.91 25.57
N PRO A 126 9.90 11.04 25.08
CA PRO A 126 9.21 12.26 24.68
C PRO A 126 8.38 12.09 23.40
N PRO A 127 7.59 13.10 22.94
CA PRO A 127 6.74 12.96 21.75
C PRO A 127 7.49 12.48 20.50
N THR A 128 8.78 12.82 20.40
CA THR A 128 9.73 12.21 19.47
C THR A 128 10.44 11.08 20.21
N PRO A 129 10.36 9.82 19.72
CA PRO A 129 11.01 8.67 20.35
C PRO A 129 12.49 8.93 20.62
N ASP A 130 12.96 8.65 21.84
CA ASP A 130 14.35 8.86 22.25
C ASP A 130 15.19 7.57 22.26
N GLY A 131 14.55 6.45 21.91
CA GLY A 131 15.15 5.13 21.89
C GLY A 131 15.21 4.48 23.27
N LEU A 132 14.37 4.88 24.23
CA LEU A 132 14.27 4.26 25.55
C LEU A 132 12.80 3.95 25.91
N ILE A 133 12.59 2.84 26.63
CA ILE A 133 11.33 2.59 27.34
C ILE A 133 11.56 2.88 28.81
N THR A 134 10.82 3.87 29.32
CA THR A 134 10.94 4.44 30.66
C THR A 134 9.58 4.45 31.37
N LEU A 135 9.58 4.81 32.66
CA LEU A 135 8.32 4.89 33.42
C LEU A 135 7.44 6.03 32.88
N GLU A 136 8.07 7.05 32.31
CA GLU A 136 7.43 8.19 31.69
C GLU A 136 6.60 7.79 30.47
N ASP A 137 7.05 6.81 29.68
CA ASP A 137 6.27 6.19 28.60
C ASP A 137 5.00 5.55 29.12
N ALA A 138 5.14 4.71 30.16
CA ALA A 138 4.01 4.03 30.78
C ALA A 138 2.99 5.03 31.37
N VAL A 139 3.47 6.11 32.01
CA VAL A 139 2.62 7.17 32.55
C VAL A 139 1.90 7.94 31.43
N ARG A 140 2.60 8.26 30.35
CA ARG A 140 2.01 8.96 29.20
C ARG A 140 0.93 8.11 28.53
N LEU A 141 1.21 6.83 28.32
CA LEU A 141 0.25 5.87 27.76
C LEU A 141 -0.97 5.69 28.67
N LEU A 142 -0.77 5.56 29.98
CA LEU A 142 -1.86 5.47 30.95
C LEU A 142 -2.76 6.71 30.91
N ARG A 143 -2.19 7.91 30.79
CA ARG A 143 -2.97 9.15 30.66
C ARG A 143 -3.77 9.16 29.36
N TYR A 144 -3.20 8.70 28.26
CA TYR A 144 -3.91 8.57 26.98
C TYR A 144 -5.10 7.61 27.08
N VAL A 145 -4.88 6.40 27.60
CA VAL A 145 -5.94 5.38 27.79
C VAL A 145 -7.08 5.89 28.68
N ASN A 146 -6.78 6.74 29.66
CA ASN A 146 -7.79 7.35 30.54
C ASN A 146 -8.39 8.66 29.98
N GLY A 147 -8.07 9.07 28.75
CA GLY A 147 -8.57 10.31 28.14
C GLY A 147 -8.02 11.59 28.76
N LEU A 148 -6.97 11.51 29.57
CA LEU A 148 -6.30 12.64 30.23
C LEU A 148 -5.22 13.29 29.33
N TYR A 149 -4.96 12.71 28.16
CA TYR A 149 -4.01 13.23 27.17
C TYR A 149 -4.62 13.19 25.75
N PRO A 150 -5.52 14.13 25.41
CA PRO A 150 -6.25 14.12 24.14
C PRO A 150 -5.42 14.57 22.92
N GLY A 151 -4.18 15.03 23.13
CA GLY A 151 -3.29 15.53 22.07
C GLY A 151 -2.65 14.44 21.20
N GLY A 152 -2.95 13.16 21.44
CA GLY A 152 -2.28 12.02 20.80
C GLY A 152 -0.97 11.63 21.50
N LEU A 153 -0.44 10.46 21.17
CA LEU A 153 0.79 9.92 21.77
C LEU A 153 2.05 10.48 21.10
#